data_AF-A0A8T5EQR3-F1
#
_entry.id   AF-A0A8T5EQR3-F1
#
_cell.length_a   1.000
_cell.length_b   1.000
_cell.length_c   1.000
_cell.angle_alpha   90.00
_cell.angle_beta   90.00
_cell.angle_gamma   90.00
#
_symmetry.space_group_name_H-M   'P 1'
#
loop_
_entity.id
_entity.type
_entity.pdbx_description
1 polymer ?
#
loop_
_entity_poly.entity_id
_entity_poly.type
_entity_poly.pdbx_seq_one_letter_code
_entity_poly.pdbx_strand_id
1 'polypeptide(L)'
;MLEDFVGEGRLYLTIRGRKYTPEFSFSVDGVQITQKSVQTEVDAGYEGEGVVVLVEGKNTKVKDTIIRQLYYPYRKWAKETGKRVIPMFFEKNDDEYMFWMYEFTDPDDYNSIRLVRSCRNRLT
;
A
#
# COMPACT_ATOMS: atom_id res chain seq x y z
N MET A 1 -10.47 -4.66 13.73
CA MET A 1 -9.37 -3.67 13.76
C MET A 1 -8.98 -3.17 12.37
N LEU A 2 -8.46 -4.01 11.47
CA LEU A 2 -8.10 -3.55 10.12
C LEU A 2 -9.34 -3.09 9.33
N GLU A 3 -10.38 -3.92 9.27
CA GLU A 3 -11.67 -3.58 8.62
C GLU A 3 -12.23 -2.25 9.16
N ASP A 4 -12.32 -2.11 10.49
CA ASP A 4 -12.78 -0.88 11.15
C ASP A 4 -11.92 0.35 10.81
N PHE A 5 -10.60 0.18 10.72
CA PHE A 5 -9.68 1.26 10.41
C PHE A 5 -9.76 1.70 8.94
N VAL A 6 -9.83 0.74 8.02
CA VAL A 6 -9.99 1.03 6.59
C VAL A 6 -11.41 1.56 6.32
N GLY A 7 -12.39 1.18 7.13
CA GLY A 7 -13.79 1.57 6.98
C GLY A 7 -14.51 0.78 5.90
N GLU A 8 -14.01 -0.41 5.59
CA GLU A 8 -14.53 -1.29 4.54
C GLU A 8 -15.22 -2.50 5.16
N GLY A 9 -16.02 -3.20 4.37
CA GLY A 9 -16.63 -4.46 4.77
C GLY A 9 -15.61 -5.58 5.01
N ARG A 10 -16.07 -6.83 4.90
CA ARG A 10 -15.21 -8.00 5.14
C ARG A 10 -13.99 -8.00 4.21
N LEU A 11 -12.83 -8.26 4.80
CA LEU A 11 -11.54 -8.33 4.12
C LEU A 11 -10.95 -9.74 4.22
N TYR A 12 -10.57 -10.31 3.07
CA TYR A 12 -9.97 -11.63 2.98
C TYR A 12 -8.52 -11.51 2.56
N LEU A 13 -7.61 -12.16 3.29
CA LEU A 13 -6.21 -12.19 2.90
C LEU A 13 -6.04 -13.06 1.64
N THR A 14 -5.76 -12.44 0.49
CA THR A 14 -5.68 -13.13 -0.80
C THR A 14 -4.36 -12.90 -1.55
N ILE A 15 -3.60 -11.87 -1.18
CA ILE A 15 -2.40 -11.44 -1.92
C ILE A 15 -1.18 -11.51 -1.01
N ARG A 16 -0.14 -12.25 -1.41
CA ARG A 16 1.16 -12.29 -0.72
C ARG A 16 2.33 -12.56 -1.65
N GLY A 17 3.51 -12.18 -1.18
CA GLY A 17 4.79 -12.55 -1.73
C GLY A 17 5.19 -11.73 -2.95
N ARG A 18 6.23 -12.21 -3.64
CA ARG A 18 6.85 -11.49 -4.76
C ARG A 18 6.08 -11.68 -6.05
N LYS A 19 5.91 -10.59 -6.78
CA LYS A 19 5.32 -10.55 -8.12
C LYS A 19 6.12 -9.61 -9.01
N TYR A 20 5.93 -9.72 -10.31
CA TYR A 20 6.42 -8.74 -11.26
C TYR A 20 5.32 -7.73 -11.57
N THR A 21 5.73 -6.48 -11.69
CA THR A 21 4.85 -5.40 -12.15
C THR A 21 4.68 -5.47 -13.68
N PRO A 22 3.49 -5.12 -14.21
CA PRO A 22 3.34 -4.87 -15.64
C PRO A 22 4.16 -3.63 -16.04
N GLU A 23 4.34 -3.42 -17.34
CA GLU A 23 4.93 -2.17 -17.84
C GLU A 23 4.03 -0.98 -17.47
N PHE A 24 4.64 0.09 -16.94
CA PHE A 24 3.96 1.37 -16.74
C PHE A 24 4.96 2.52 -16.69
N SER A 25 4.45 3.71 -17.06
CA SER A 25 5.17 4.97 -16.96
C SER A 25 4.60 5.83 -15.84
N PHE A 26 5.41 6.74 -15.32
CA PHE A 26 5.03 7.72 -14.31
C PHE A 26 6.05 8.86 -14.23
N SER A 27 5.64 10.00 -13.67
CA SER A 27 6.52 11.11 -13.34
C SER A 27 7.01 11.02 -11.90
N VAL A 28 8.27 11.40 -11.65
CA VAL A 28 8.78 11.72 -10.32
C VAL A 28 9.59 12.99 -10.40
N ASP A 29 9.21 14.02 -9.65
CA ASP A 29 9.83 15.35 -9.64
C ASP A 29 10.03 15.91 -11.07
N GLY A 30 9.04 15.70 -11.95
CA GLY A 30 9.07 16.13 -13.35
C GLY A 30 9.87 15.22 -14.30
N VAL A 31 10.57 14.21 -13.79
CA VAL A 31 11.28 13.20 -14.60
C VAL A 31 10.34 12.06 -14.97
N GLN A 32 10.23 11.76 -16.26
CA GLN A 32 9.45 10.63 -16.74
C GLN A 32 10.25 9.33 -16.63
N ILE A 33 9.67 8.33 -15.99
CA ILE A 33 10.23 6.99 -15.83
C ILE A 33 9.28 5.99 -16.49
N THR A 34 9.83 5.11 -17.32
CA THR A 34 9.12 3.92 -17.80
C THR A 34 9.83 2.70 -17.25
N GLN A 35 9.12 1.91 -16.45
CA GLN A 35 9.65 0.68 -15.88
C GLN A 35 8.99 -0.53 -16.53
N LYS A 36 9.72 -1.64 -16.60
CA LYS A 36 9.22 -2.91 -17.10
C LYS A 36 9.69 -4.06 -16.21
N SER A 37 8.76 -4.95 -15.86
CA SER A 37 9.05 -6.19 -15.13
C SER A 37 9.87 -5.98 -13.86
N VAL A 38 9.63 -4.89 -13.12
CA VAL A 38 10.24 -4.70 -11.82
C VAL A 38 9.58 -5.64 -10.81
N GLN A 39 10.39 -6.38 -10.06
CA GLN A 39 9.89 -7.21 -8.96
C GLN A 39 9.41 -6.32 -7.80
N THR A 40 8.27 -6.70 -7.23
CA THR A 40 7.67 -6.07 -6.06
C THR A 40 7.19 -7.14 -5.10
N GLU A 41 7.12 -6.82 -3.80
CA GLU A 41 6.71 -7.73 -2.74
C GLU A 41 5.51 -7.11 -2.02
N VAL A 42 4.56 -7.97 -1.63
CA VAL A 42 3.43 -7.59 -0.77
C VAL A 42 3.43 -8.50 0.43
N ASP A 43 3.61 -7.94 1.62
CA ASP A 43 3.61 -8.71 2.87
C ASP A 43 2.22 -9.29 3.15
N ALA A 44 1.18 -8.46 3.03
CA ALA A 44 -0.20 -8.89 3.12
C ALA A 44 -1.13 -7.98 2.31
N GLY A 45 -1.82 -8.55 1.34
CA GLY A 45 -2.90 -7.88 0.62
C GLY A 45 -4.23 -8.55 0.90
N TYR A 46 -5.21 -7.73 1.28
CA TYR A 46 -6.55 -8.13 1.63
C TYR A 46 -7.54 -7.64 0.59
N GLU A 47 -8.49 -8.47 0.22
CA GLU A 47 -9.49 -8.17 -0.78
C GLU A 47 -10.88 -8.17 -0.15
N GLY A 48 -11.63 -7.10 -0.42
CA GLY A 48 -13.06 -6.98 -0.16
C GLY A 48 -13.85 -6.89 -1.45
N GLU A 49 -15.13 -6.55 -1.35
CA GLU A 49 -16.05 -6.48 -2.49
C GLU A 49 -15.59 -5.46 -3.56
N GLY A 50 -15.31 -4.21 -3.14
CA GLY A 50 -14.89 -3.12 -4.03
C GLY A 50 -13.46 -2.61 -3.81
N VAL A 51 -12.68 -3.30 -2.99
CA VAL A 51 -11.40 -2.79 -2.47
C VAL A 51 -10.33 -3.87 -2.39
N VAL A 52 -9.08 -3.46 -2.62
CA VAL A 52 -7.88 -4.23 -2.27
C VAL A 52 -6.99 -3.37 -1.37
N VAL A 53 -6.71 -3.86 -0.17
CA VAL A 53 -5.84 -3.22 0.81
C VAL A 53 -4.47 -3.88 0.75
N LEU A 54 -3.41 -3.13 0.46
CA LEU A 54 -2.04 -3.63 0.40
C LEU A 54 -1.27 -3.13 1.62
N VAL A 55 -0.86 -4.04 2.49
CA VAL A 55 -0.17 -3.73 3.74
C VAL A 55 1.30 -4.11 3.61
N GLU A 56 2.16 -3.15 3.85
CA GLU A 56 3.60 -3.32 4.02
C GLU A 56 3.93 -3.20 5.52
N GLY A 57 4.56 -4.23 6.07
CA GLY A 57 5.00 -4.29 7.45
C GLY A 57 6.28 -3.49 7.68
N LYS A 58 6.36 -2.80 8.81
CA LYS A 58 7.55 -2.08 9.27
C LYS A 58 7.99 -2.56 10.64
N ASN A 59 9.32 -2.56 10.81
CA ASN A 59 9.96 -2.76 12.10
C ASN A 59 10.05 -1.42 12.85
N THR A 60 10.06 -1.49 14.17
CA THR A 60 9.87 -0.40 15.15
C THR A 60 10.89 0.75 15.17
N LYS A 61 11.72 0.90 14.12
CA LYS A 61 12.82 1.88 14.11
C LYS A 61 12.98 2.59 12.77
N VAL A 62 12.04 2.42 11.85
CA VAL A 62 12.14 3.02 10.53
C VAL A 62 11.75 4.49 10.61
N LYS A 63 12.75 5.38 10.50
CA LYS A 63 12.53 6.83 10.47
C LYS A 63 12.03 7.32 9.12
N ASP A 64 12.50 6.68 8.04
CA ASP A 64 12.19 7.04 6.66
C ASP A 64 11.81 5.79 5.87
N THR A 65 10.70 5.84 5.15
CA THR A 65 10.22 4.73 4.29
C THR A 65 10.30 5.15 2.83
N ILE A 66 10.69 4.22 1.95
CA ILE A 66 10.72 4.48 0.52
C ILE A 66 9.31 4.28 -0.06
N ILE A 67 8.76 5.33 -0.68
CA ILE A 67 7.43 5.35 -1.31
C ILE A 67 7.22 4.18 -2.28
N ARG A 68 8.30 3.74 -2.94
CA ARG A 68 8.31 2.61 -3.88
C ARG A 68 7.71 1.32 -3.32
N GLN A 69 7.85 1.06 -2.02
CA GLN A 69 7.27 -0.11 -1.35
C GLN A 69 5.74 -0.09 -1.38
N LEU A 70 5.12 1.09 -1.48
CA LEU A 70 3.67 1.23 -1.67
C LEU A 70 3.31 1.41 -3.15
N TYR A 71 4.06 2.25 -3.86
CA TYR A 71 3.70 2.67 -5.21
C TYR A 71 3.70 1.52 -6.23
N TYR A 72 4.70 0.66 -6.23
CA TYR A 72 4.81 -0.40 -7.24
C TYR A 72 3.76 -1.51 -7.04
N PRO A 73 3.50 -1.99 -5.81
CA PRO A 73 2.33 -2.85 -5.57
C PRO A 73 1.03 -2.16 -5.96
N TYR A 74 0.83 -0.90 -5.56
CA TYR A 74 -0.36 -0.13 -5.91
C TYR A 74 -0.59 -0.10 -7.43
N ARG A 75 0.42 0.29 -8.22
CA ARG A 75 0.33 0.36 -9.69
C ARG A 75 0.01 -0.99 -10.32
N LYS A 76 0.58 -2.07 -9.80
CA LYS A 76 0.27 -3.43 -10.27
C LYS A 76 -1.20 -3.76 -10.03
N TRP A 77 -1.64 -3.68 -8.78
CA TRP A 77 -2.98 -4.14 -8.39
C TRP A 77 -4.09 -3.20 -8.87
N ALA A 78 -3.80 -1.91 -9.05
CA ALA A 78 -4.72 -0.96 -9.67
C ALA A 78 -5.01 -1.34 -11.13
N LYS A 79 -4.02 -1.87 -11.86
CA LYS A 79 -4.21 -2.38 -13.22
C LYS A 79 -4.90 -3.74 -13.27
N GLU A 80 -4.64 -4.62 -12.31
CA GLU A 80 -5.12 -6.02 -12.37
C GLU A 80 -6.53 -6.23 -11.81
N THR A 81 -6.96 -5.43 -10.82
CA THR A 81 -8.16 -5.76 -10.04
C THR A 81 -9.42 -5.00 -10.47
N GLY A 82 -9.26 -3.81 -11.06
CA GLY A 82 -10.38 -2.88 -11.27
C GLY A 82 -11.03 -2.35 -9.98
N LYS A 83 -10.53 -2.76 -8.80
CA LYS A 83 -10.99 -2.32 -7.48
C LYS A 83 -10.19 -1.12 -7.02
N ARG A 84 -10.72 -0.39 -6.05
CA ARG A 84 -9.95 0.66 -5.37
C ARG A 84 -8.80 0.02 -4.60
N VAL A 85 -7.58 0.49 -4.80
CA VAL A 85 -6.40 -0.04 -4.10
C VAL A 85 -5.95 0.92 -3.01
N ILE A 86 -5.83 0.42 -1.79
CA ILE A 86 -5.45 1.17 -0.60
C ILE A 86 -4.07 0.71 -0.13
N PRO A 87 -2.99 1.46 -0.43
CA PRO A 87 -1.67 1.19 0.12
C PRO A 87 -1.59 1.61 1.59
N MET A 88 -0.98 0.77 2.43
CA MET A 88 -0.84 0.99 3.86
C MET A 88 0.52 0.56 4.38
N PHE A 89 1.06 1.32 5.33
CA PHE A 89 2.06 0.81 6.25
C PHE A 89 1.42 0.32 7.54
N PHE A 90 2.00 -0.73 8.10
CA PHE A 90 1.64 -1.26 9.40
C PHE A 90 2.90 -1.49 10.24
N GLU A 91 2.87 -1.05 11.49
CA GLU A 91 3.93 -1.31 12.46
C GLU A 91 3.32 -1.89 13.74
N LYS A 92 4.01 -2.90 14.29
CA LYS A 92 3.73 -3.42 15.62
C LYS A 92 4.93 -3.14 16.52
N ASN A 93 4.69 -2.54 17.68
CA ASN A 93 5.68 -2.30 18.73
C ASN A 93 5.14 -2.78 20.07
N ASP A 94 5.63 -3.90 20.57
CA ASP A 94 5.12 -4.54 21.79
C ASP A 94 3.58 -4.67 21.76
N ASP A 95 2.89 -3.85 22.56
CA ASP A 95 1.42 -3.81 22.69
C ASP A 95 0.76 -2.72 21.82
N GLU A 96 1.53 -1.95 21.07
CA GLU A 96 1.07 -0.88 20.18
C GLU A 96 1.02 -1.32 18.71
N TYR A 97 -0.04 -0.89 18.03
CA TYR A 97 -0.30 -1.10 16.61
C TYR A 97 -0.44 0.27 15.96
N MET A 98 0.35 0.52 14.91
CA MET A 98 0.30 1.76 14.15
C MET A 98 -0.06 1.47 12.70
N PHE A 99 -1.04 2.21 12.19
CA PHE A 99 -1.47 2.12 10.80
C PHE A 99 -1.34 3.48 10.13
N TRP A 100 -0.87 3.47 8.88
CA TRP A 100 -0.85 4.64 8.02
C TRP A 100 -1.43 4.26 6.67
N MET A 101 -2.59 4.84 6.36
CA MET A 101 -3.31 4.66 5.11
C MET A 101 -2.99 5.78 4.15
N TYR A 102 -2.57 5.43 2.95
CA TYR A 102 -2.21 6.37 1.91
C TYR A 102 -3.13 6.22 0.70
N GLU A 103 -3.09 7.22 -0.16
CA GLU A 103 -3.59 7.17 -1.53
C GLU A 103 -2.57 7.81 -2.47
N PHE A 104 -2.66 7.47 -3.75
CA PHE A 104 -2.01 8.22 -4.83
C PHE A 104 -3.12 8.95 -5.59
N THR A 105 -3.17 10.28 -5.49
CA THR A 105 -4.24 11.08 -6.11
C THR A 105 -4.15 11.11 -7.63
N ASP A 106 -2.94 10.92 -8.17
CA ASP A 106 -2.69 10.66 -9.57
C ASP A 106 -1.81 9.40 -9.70
N PRO A 107 -2.35 8.30 -10.23
CA PRO A 107 -1.58 7.08 -10.43
C PRO A 107 -0.31 7.27 -11.24
N ASP A 108 -0.25 8.25 -12.16
CA ASP A 108 0.89 8.50 -13.04
C ASP A 108 1.90 9.52 -12.48
N ASP A 109 1.66 10.03 -11.27
CA ASP A 109 2.59 10.88 -10.52
C ASP A 109 3.02 10.20 -9.22
N TYR A 110 4.31 9.89 -9.11
CA TYR A 110 4.92 9.26 -7.94
C TYR A 110 4.84 10.15 -6.68
N ASN A 111 4.83 11.48 -6.88
CA ASN A 111 4.78 12.46 -5.81
C ASN A 111 3.36 12.71 -5.30
N SER A 112 2.33 12.15 -5.97
CA SER A 112 0.92 12.33 -5.61
C SER A 112 0.49 11.58 -4.34
N ILE A 113 1.43 10.89 -3.67
CA ILE A 113 1.14 10.16 -2.45
C ILE A 113 0.67 11.11 -1.35
N ARG A 114 -0.43 10.75 -0.69
CA ARG A 114 -0.99 11.49 0.43
C ARG A 114 -1.38 10.56 1.58
N LEU A 115 -1.03 10.94 2.80
CA LEU A 115 -1.53 10.28 4.00
C LEU A 115 -3.01 10.65 4.17
N VAL A 116 -3.88 9.64 4.15
CA VAL A 116 -5.34 9.81 4.31
C VAL A 116 -5.76 9.66 5.76
N ARG A 117 -5.24 8.64 6.44
CA ARG A 117 -5.60 8.33 7.83
C ARG A 117 -4.43 7.65 8.53
N SER A 118 -4.26 7.93 9.81
CA SER A 118 -3.39 7.14 10.69
C SER A 118 -4.07 6.84 12.02
N CYS A 119 -3.68 5.75 12.66
CA CYS A 119 -4.07 5.47 14.04
C CYS A 119 -2.94 4.78 14.80
N ARG A 120 -2.94 4.99 16.11
CA ARG A 120 -2.13 4.26 17.09
C ARG A 120 -3.08 3.66 18.11
N ASN A 121 -3.09 2.34 18.20
CA ASN A 121 -3.92 1.60 19.15
C ASN A 121 -3.03 0.80 20.09
N ARG A 122 -3.44 0.67 21.36
CA ARG A 122 -2.79 -0.20 22.34
C ARG A 122 -3.71 -1.35 22.68
N LEU A 123 -3.19 -2.56 22.76
CA LEU A 123 -3.92 -3.66 23.39
C LEU A 123 -3.92 -3.42 24.90
N THR A 124 -5.10 -3.14 25.45
CA THR A 124 -5.37 -3.12 26.89
C THR A 124 -6.05 -4.42 27.30
#